data_AF-A0A661QB07-F1
#
_entry.id   AF-A0A661QB07-F1
#
_cell.length_a   1.000
_cell.length_b   1.000
_cell.length_c   1.000
_cell.angle_alpha   90.00
_cell.angle_beta   90.00
_cell.angle_gamma   90.00
#
_symmetry.space_group_name_H-M   'P 1'
#
loop_
_entity.id
_entity.type
_entity.pdbx_description
1 polymer ?
#
loop_
_entity_poly.entity_id
_entity_poly.type
_entity_poly.pdbx_seq_one_letter_code
_entity_poly.pdbx_strand_id
1 'polypeptide(L)'
;MDAAVIRRIREEKRLTQLYVAKVVGVTTDTVSRWENNRYPTIMHDNALKLAEALEVDLAIILKQEADSEESGNVDRLKNPKKSNWLYFLLFSAGILLFLLFLFLSNKPSSPAPVLQAKRSLPPFAAPGSQILIQVELSAEKPLPGMILKETFPAGWRFIESEPAVSHLDADTGVARWIFRKPLLKTRVYYILQVPEDIKADSDMTFSGELIANPEGQRTSALIESDRTMQVKPCHWADKNCDLIIDDVEILELSDITEEAESLHLDWDLIEKIWEVGAYQWDIEKKQFIPVQPPPQ
;
A
#
# COMPACT_ATOMS: atom_id res chain seq x y z
N MET A 1 30.39 10.39 -3.23
CA MET A 1 29.10 10.62 -2.56
C MET A 1 28.99 9.68 -1.36
N ASP A 2 28.37 10.10 -0.26
CA ASP A 2 28.09 9.23 0.89
C ASP A 2 26.63 8.74 0.86
N ALA A 3 26.47 7.51 0.39
CA ALA A 3 25.17 6.85 0.25
C ALA A 3 24.42 6.67 1.59
N ALA A 4 25.17 6.43 2.67
CA ALA A 4 24.59 6.22 3.99
C ALA A 4 24.04 7.52 4.58
N VAL A 5 24.71 8.64 4.29
CA VAL A 5 24.26 9.98 4.71
C VAL A 5 22.98 10.39 3.99
N ILE A 6 22.88 10.17 2.67
CA ILE A 6 21.67 10.47 1.89
C ILE A 6 20.45 9.74 2.46
N ARG A 7 20.59 8.42 2.67
CA ARG A 7 19.51 7.60 3.21
C ARG A 7 19.09 8.04 4.61
N ARG A 8 20.07 8.31 5.48
CA ARG A 8 19.83 8.77 6.85
C ARG A 8 19.05 10.08 6.88
N ILE A 9 19.50 11.10 6.14
CA ILE A 9 18.84 12.42 6.09
C ILE A 9 17.41 12.28 5.54
N ARG A 10 17.24 11.48 4.48
CA ARG A 10 15.92 11.21 3.91
C ARG A 10 14.98 10.59 4.94
N GLU A 11 15.43 9.58 5.68
CA GLU A 11 14.65 8.89 6.71
C GLU A 11 14.36 9.80 7.93
N GLU A 12 15.33 10.61 8.37
CA GLU A 12 15.17 11.60 9.45
C GLU A 12 14.12 12.66 9.08
N LYS A 13 14.11 13.12 7.83
CA LYS A 13 13.11 14.06 7.30
C LYS A 13 11.79 13.40 6.88
N ARG A 14 11.64 12.08 7.07
CA ARG A 14 10.46 11.29 6.67
C ARG A 14 10.08 11.44 5.19
N LEU A 15 11.07 11.66 4.33
CA LEU A 15 10.87 11.79 2.88
C LEU A 15 10.84 10.39 2.23
N THR A 16 9.94 10.20 1.28
CA THR A 16 9.93 8.97 0.46
C THR A 16 10.97 9.06 -0.65
N GLN A 17 11.46 7.92 -1.14
CA GLN A 17 12.33 7.92 -2.33
C GLN A 17 11.61 8.50 -3.56
N LEU A 18 10.29 8.35 -3.64
CA LEU A 18 9.43 8.94 -4.67
C LEU A 18 9.45 10.46 -4.62
N TYR A 19 9.33 11.05 -3.44
CA TYR A 19 9.41 12.51 -3.26
C TYR A 19 10.76 13.05 -3.73
N VAL A 20 11.86 12.46 -3.25
CA VAL A 20 13.22 12.87 -3.64
C VAL A 20 13.43 12.73 -5.15
N ALA A 21 12.93 11.65 -5.76
CA ALA A 21 13.01 11.43 -7.20
C ALA A 21 12.29 12.54 -7.99
N LYS A 22 11.07 12.92 -7.57
CA LYS A 22 10.27 13.97 -8.21
C LYS A 22 10.94 15.34 -8.13
N VAL A 23 11.48 15.72 -6.98
CA VAL A 23 12.16 17.01 -6.78
C VAL A 23 13.48 17.08 -7.56
N VAL A 24 14.27 16.00 -7.56
CA VAL A 24 15.56 15.95 -8.27
C VAL A 24 15.37 15.80 -9.79
N GLY A 25 14.20 15.34 -10.25
CA GLY A 25 13.91 15.10 -11.67
C GLY A 25 14.53 13.79 -12.18
N VAL A 26 14.57 12.75 -11.35
CA VAL A 26 15.08 11.41 -11.68
C VAL A 26 14.06 10.33 -11.31
N THR A 27 14.36 9.06 -11.58
CA THR A 27 13.48 7.94 -11.19
C THR A 27 13.75 7.49 -9.76
N THR A 28 12.78 6.82 -9.13
CA THR A 28 12.93 6.20 -7.80
C THR A 28 14.04 5.15 -7.76
N ASP A 29 14.22 4.40 -8.85
CA ASP A 29 15.33 3.45 -9.01
C ASP A 29 16.70 4.17 -8.99
N THR A 30 16.79 5.36 -9.59
CA THR A 30 18.02 6.19 -9.53
C THR A 30 18.35 6.59 -8.08
N VAL A 31 17.36 7.04 -7.31
CA VAL A 31 17.54 7.40 -5.89
C VAL A 31 17.92 6.17 -5.05
N SER A 32 17.27 5.03 -5.28
CA SER A 32 17.59 3.76 -4.63
C SER A 32 19.03 3.32 -4.93
N ARG A 33 19.52 3.50 -6.16
CA ARG A 33 20.91 3.21 -6.53
C ARG A 33 21.91 4.12 -5.83
N TRP A 34 21.57 5.40 -5.63
CA TRP A 34 22.41 6.32 -4.85
C TRP A 34 22.49 5.91 -3.38
N GLU A 35 21.36 5.61 -2.74
CA GLU A 35 21.29 5.20 -1.32
C GLU A 35 21.94 3.85 -1.02
N ASN A 36 21.98 2.96 -2.01
CA ASN A 36 22.61 1.64 -1.88
C ASN A 36 24.06 1.59 -2.40
N ASN A 37 24.68 2.75 -2.67
CA ASN A 37 26.04 2.88 -3.18
C ASN A 37 26.29 2.09 -4.49
N ARG A 38 25.26 1.93 -5.33
CA ARG A 38 25.37 1.30 -6.66
C ARG A 38 25.97 2.26 -7.70
N TYR A 39 25.84 3.57 -7.46
CA TYR A 39 26.52 4.63 -8.21
C TYR A 39 27.28 5.56 -7.25
N PRO A 40 28.59 5.34 -7.03
CA PRO A 40 29.39 6.12 -6.09
C PRO A 40 29.68 7.54 -6.58
N THR A 41 29.51 7.76 -7.89
CA THR A 41 29.63 9.05 -8.58
C THR A 41 28.25 9.52 -9.05
N ILE A 42 28.01 10.81 -8.90
CA ILE A 42 26.78 11.50 -9.32
C ILE A 42 27.18 12.74 -10.11
N MET A 43 26.41 13.10 -11.15
CA MET A 43 26.63 14.36 -11.86
C MET A 43 26.46 15.54 -10.90
N HIS A 44 27.30 16.57 -11.05
CA HIS A 44 27.30 17.75 -10.17
C HIS A 44 25.90 18.40 -10.04
N ASP A 45 25.20 18.56 -11.16
CA ASP A 45 23.84 19.14 -11.18
C ASP A 45 22.82 18.30 -10.40
N ASN A 46 22.95 16.98 -10.46
CA ASN A 46 22.10 16.07 -9.69
C ASN A 46 22.46 16.09 -8.20
N ALA A 47 23.74 16.28 -7.87
CA ALA A 47 24.19 16.42 -6.49
C ALA A 47 23.66 17.72 -5.85
N LEU A 48 23.64 18.82 -6.60
CA LEU A 48 23.04 20.09 -6.17
C LEU A 48 21.54 19.95 -5.92
N LYS A 49 20.80 19.39 -6.89
CA LYS A 49 19.36 19.15 -6.74
C LYS A 49 19.04 18.21 -5.59
N LEU A 50 19.88 17.20 -5.36
CA LEU A 50 19.72 16.28 -4.23
C LEU A 50 19.97 16.99 -2.89
N ALA A 51 20.98 17.86 -2.83
CA ALA A 51 21.25 18.69 -1.66
C ALA A 51 20.09 19.65 -1.37
N GLU A 52 19.53 20.27 -2.40
CA GLU A 52 18.33 21.12 -2.32
C GLU A 52 17.10 20.34 -1.84
N ALA A 53 16.82 19.17 -2.45
CA ALA A 53 15.69 18.31 -2.08
C ALA A 53 15.78 17.79 -0.63
N LEU A 54 17.01 17.61 -0.13
CA LEU A 54 17.27 17.20 1.25
C LEU A 54 17.47 18.39 2.20
N GLU A 55 17.44 19.62 1.69
CA GLU A 55 17.74 20.89 2.36
C GLU A 55 19.01 20.80 3.24
N VAL A 56 20.10 20.32 2.65
CA VAL A 56 21.42 20.24 3.29
C VAL A 56 22.49 20.84 2.39
N ASP A 57 23.63 21.19 2.98
CA ASP A 57 24.79 21.63 2.20
C ASP A 57 25.35 20.46 1.37
N LEU A 58 25.77 20.74 0.13
CA LEU A 58 26.36 19.75 -0.77
C LEU A 58 27.56 19.03 -0.14
N ALA A 59 28.35 19.71 0.68
CA ALA A 59 29.50 19.14 1.37
C ALA A 59 29.13 17.99 2.32
N ILE A 60 27.90 17.96 2.85
CA ILE A 60 27.41 16.88 3.73
C ILE A 60 27.20 15.58 2.95
N ILE A 61 26.88 15.67 1.66
CA ILE A 61 26.59 14.51 0.79
C ILE A 61 27.86 13.99 0.08
N LEU A 62 28.94 14.77 0.06
CA LEU A 62 30.21 14.40 -0.56
C LEU A 62 31.13 13.67 0.43
N LYS A 63 31.82 12.64 -0.06
CA LYS A 63 32.76 11.84 0.74
C LYS A 63 34.09 12.57 0.78
N GLN A 64 34.63 12.87 1.97
CA GLN A 64 36.02 13.31 2.11
C GLN A 64 36.95 12.11 1.91
N GLU A 65 37.95 12.26 1.05
CA GLU A 65 38.97 11.25 0.81
C GLU A 65 39.84 11.11 2.08
N ALA A 66 39.73 9.96 2.75
CA ALA A 66 40.71 9.55 3.73
C ALA A 66 41.79 8.77 2.97
N ASP A 67 42.96 9.39 2.86
CA ASP A 67 44.17 8.80 2.30
C ASP A 67 44.47 7.44 2.94
N SER A 68 44.77 6.48 2.08
CA SER A 68 45.20 5.13 2.40
C SER A 68 46.71 5.03 2.26
N GLU A 69 47.46 4.73 3.33
CA GLU A 69 48.79 4.08 3.23
C GLU A 69 49.08 3.12 4.41
N GLU A 70 49.07 1.83 4.05
CA GLU A 70 50.01 0.74 4.33
C GLU A 70 50.92 0.64 5.59
N SER A 71 50.87 -0.60 6.13
CA SER A 71 52.00 -1.49 6.49
C SER A 71 52.74 -1.33 7.84
N GLY A 72 52.98 -2.47 8.50
CA GLY A 72 53.98 -2.58 9.57
C GLY A 72 53.63 -3.57 10.69
N ASN A 73 54.25 -4.74 10.65
CA ASN A 73 54.11 -5.86 11.58
C ASN A 73 55.10 -5.77 12.78
N VAL A 74 54.78 -6.52 13.86
CA VAL A 74 55.62 -7.02 14.98
C VAL A 74 56.02 -5.97 16.06
N ASP A 75 55.82 -6.11 17.38
CA ASP A 75 56.20 -7.22 18.27
C ASP A 75 55.53 -7.15 19.68
N ARG A 76 55.17 -8.32 20.24
CA ARG A 76 55.34 -8.85 21.64
C ARG A 76 55.16 -7.92 22.87
N LEU A 77 54.56 -8.28 24.01
CA LEU A 77 54.26 -9.53 24.73
C LEU A 77 53.29 -9.20 25.90
N LYS A 78 52.38 -10.11 26.27
CA LYS A 78 52.42 -10.90 27.53
C LYS A 78 51.05 -11.56 27.80
N ASN A 79 51.08 -12.89 27.88
CA ASN A 79 50.02 -13.78 28.34
C ASN A 79 49.52 -13.40 29.75
N PRO A 80 48.22 -13.60 30.03
CA PRO A 80 47.82 -14.16 31.31
C PRO A 80 46.99 -15.44 31.14
N LYS A 81 47.40 -16.46 31.91
CA LYS A 81 46.70 -17.68 32.34
C LYS A 81 45.51 -18.16 31.48
N LYS A 82 45.73 -19.28 30.78
CA LYS A 82 44.69 -20.11 30.16
C LYS A 82 43.64 -20.51 31.21
N SER A 83 42.50 -19.82 31.18
CA SER A 83 41.26 -20.25 31.81
C SER A 83 40.43 -20.95 30.75
N ASN A 84 40.07 -22.22 31.00
CA ASN A 84 39.24 -23.01 30.09
C ASN A 84 37.81 -22.43 29.94
N TRP A 85 37.45 -21.38 30.69
CA TRP A 85 36.19 -20.65 30.56
C TRP A 85 35.99 -20.08 29.15
N LEU A 86 37.04 -19.65 28.45
CA LEU A 86 36.91 -19.17 27.07
C LEU A 86 36.38 -20.26 26.13
N TYR A 87 36.76 -21.53 26.34
CA TYR A 87 36.21 -22.66 25.58
C TYR A 87 34.76 -22.97 25.97
N PHE A 88 34.39 -22.81 27.25
CA PHE A 88 32.98 -22.94 27.67
C PHE A 88 32.09 -21.82 27.11
N LEU A 89 32.58 -20.58 27.05
CA LEU A 89 31.87 -19.45 26.43
C LEU A 89 31.73 -19.62 24.91
N LEU A 90 32.79 -20.08 24.23
CA LEU A 90 32.74 -20.36 22.80
C LEU A 90 31.84 -21.56 22.49
N PHE A 91 31.82 -22.58 23.33
CA PHE A 91 30.93 -23.73 23.18
C PHE A 91 29.46 -23.36 23.44
N SER A 92 29.18 -22.56 24.48
CA SER A 92 27.82 -22.06 24.74
C SER A 92 27.35 -21.11 23.65
N ALA A 93 28.22 -20.25 23.13
CA ALA A 93 27.89 -19.35 22.02
C ALA A 93 27.64 -20.14 20.72
N GLY A 94 28.41 -21.20 20.48
CA GLY A 94 28.20 -22.12 19.36
C GLY A 94 26.87 -22.88 19.45
N ILE A 95 26.52 -23.36 20.65
CA ILE A 95 25.20 -23.99 20.90
C ILE A 95 24.08 -22.98 20.72
N LEU A 96 24.23 -21.75 21.22
CA LEU A 96 23.23 -20.70 21.06
C LEU A 96 23.03 -20.33 19.59
N LEU A 97 24.12 -20.20 18.82
CA LEU A 97 24.09 -19.98 17.37
C LEU A 97 23.45 -21.16 16.62
N PHE A 98 23.72 -22.39 17.06
CA PHE A 98 23.14 -23.59 16.45
C PHE A 98 21.64 -23.71 16.76
N LEU A 99 21.21 -23.44 17.99
CA LEU A 99 19.80 -23.39 18.37
C LEU A 99 19.08 -22.23 17.68
N LEU A 100 19.72 -21.07 17.55
CA LEU A 100 19.20 -19.94 16.79
C LEU A 100 19.08 -20.30 15.30
N PHE A 101 20.06 -20.97 14.72
CA PHE A 101 20.03 -21.46 13.34
C PHE A 101 18.90 -22.47 13.13
N LEU A 102 18.71 -23.42 14.04
CA LEU A 102 17.59 -24.36 14.00
C LEU A 102 16.25 -23.62 14.13
N PHE A 103 16.12 -22.64 15.03
CA PHE A 103 14.89 -21.87 15.21
C PHE A 103 14.56 -20.99 13.98
N LEU A 104 15.57 -20.39 13.34
CA LEU A 104 15.39 -19.64 12.09
C LEU A 104 15.11 -20.56 10.89
N SER A 105 15.69 -21.76 10.86
CA SER A 105 15.49 -22.72 9.76
C SER A 105 14.16 -23.45 9.85
N ASN A 106 13.59 -23.58 11.05
CA ASN A 106 12.31 -24.25 11.29
C ASN A 106 11.12 -23.27 11.29
N LYS A 107 11.24 -22.09 10.67
CA LYS A 107 10.06 -21.27 10.38
C LYS A 107 9.13 -22.12 9.52
N PRO A 108 7.95 -22.55 10.01
CA PRO A 108 7.00 -23.24 9.16
C PRO A 108 6.72 -22.29 8.00
N SER A 109 7.15 -22.71 6.82
CA SER A 109 6.72 -22.07 5.59
C SER A 109 5.26 -22.42 5.49
N SER A 110 4.38 -21.57 6.03
CA SER A 110 2.96 -21.69 5.76
C SER A 110 2.86 -21.77 4.24
N PRO A 111 2.27 -22.85 3.67
CA PRO A 111 2.06 -22.90 2.24
C PRO A 111 1.31 -21.63 1.87
N ALA A 112 1.93 -20.79 1.04
CA ALA A 112 1.27 -19.60 0.56
C ALA A 112 -0.04 -20.05 -0.10
N PRO A 113 -1.17 -19.40 0.23
CA PRO A 113 -2.45 -19.85 -0.27
C PRO A 113 -2.46 -19.71 -1.79
N VAL A 114 -2.82 -20.80 -2.48
CA VAL A 114 -2.88 -20.93 -3.95
C VAL A 114 -3.71 -19.82 -4.59
N LEU A 115 -4.69 -19.31 -3.84
CA LEU A 115 -5.57 -18.19 -4.17
C LEU A 115 -5.51 -17.15 -3.05
N GLN A 116 -5.45 -15.88 -3.41
CA GLN A 116 -5.58 -14.77 -2.48
C GLN A 116 -6.54 -13.74 -3.07
N ALA A 117 -7.36 -13.15 -2.20
CA ALA A 117 -8.24 -12.05 -2.57
C ALA A 117 -8.20 -10.99 -1.47
N LYS A 118 -7.95 -9.74 -1.88
CA LYS A 118 -7.93 -8.59 -0.99
C LYS A 118 -8.88 -7.53 -1.50
N ARG A 119 -9.70 -7.01 -0.62
CA ARG A 119 -10.62 -5.92 -0.88
C ARG A 119 -10.11 -4.66 -0.20
N SER A 120 -10.04 -3.59 -0.96
CA SER A 120 -9.81 -2.23 -0.49
C SER A 120 -11.16 -1.55 -0.32
N LEU A 121 -11.52 -1.20 0.92
CA LEU A 121 -12.74 -0.45 1.22
C LEU A 121 -12.39 1.03 1.45
N PRO A 122 -13.24 1.98 1.01
CA PRO A 122 -13.13 3.34 1.50
C PRO A 122 -13.38 3.35 3.03
N PRO A 123 -12.75 4.27 3.78
CA PRO A 123 -12.93 4.32 5.23
C PRO A 123 -14.33 4.78 5.62
N PHE A 124 -14.98 5.60 4.78
CA PHE A 124 -16.29 6.17 5.05
C PHE A 124 -17.24 6.02 3.87
N ALA A 125 -18.54 6.00 4.19
CA ALA A 125 -19.62 6.05 3.23
C ALA A 125 -20.79 6.86 3.78
N ALA A 126 -21.26 7.86 3.03
CA ALA A 126 -22.41 8.66 3.43
C ALA A 126 -23.73 8.00 3.03
N PRO A 127 -24.80 8.14 3.85
CA PRO A 127 -26.12 7.63 3.48
C PRO A 127 -26.58 8.17 2.12
N GLY A 128 -26.98 7.30 1.20
CA GLY A 128 -27.41 7.73 -0.14
C GLY A 128 -26.29 8.13 -1.09
N SER A 129 -25.01 8.04 -0.72
CA SER A 129 -23.91 8.25 -1.67
C SER A 129 -23.57 6.99 -2.47
N GLN A 130 -22.78 7.15 -3.53
CA GLN A 130 -22.12 6.04 -4.22
C GLN A 130 -20.69 5.89 -3.69
N ILE A 131 -20.18 4.66 -3.67
CA ILE A 131 -18.81 4.35 -3.27
C ILE A 131 -18.15 3.40 -4.28
N LEU A 132 -16.85 3.54 -4.47
CA LEU A 132 -16.02 2.64 -5.25
C LEU A 132 -15.34 1.61 -4.34
N ILE A 133 -15.38 0.34 -4.74
CA ILE A 133 -14.67 -0.74 -4.06
C ILE A 133 -13.77 -1.47 -5.06
N GLN A 134 -12.54 -1.77 -4.64
CA GLN A 134 -11.58 -2.54 -5.42
C GLN A 134 -11.33 -3.90 -4.77
N VAL A 135 -11.27 -4.95 -5.58
CA VAL A 135 -10.87 -6.30 -5.17
C VAL A 135 -9.72 -6.77 -6.05
N GLU A 136 -8.56 -7.01 -5.44
CA GLU A 136 -7.40 -7.62 -6.07
C GLU A 136 -7.43 -9.13 -5.85
N LEU A 137 -7.42 -9.87 -6.95
CA LEU A 137 -7.41 -11.32 -7.00
C LEU A 137 -6.02 -11.76 -7.46
N SER A 138 -5.44 -12.73 -6.76
CA SER A 138 -4.17 -13.31 -7.18
C SER A 138 -4.15 -14.83 -7.05
N ALA A 139 -3.43 -15.45 -7.98
CA ALA A 139 -3.20 -16.88 -8.04
C ALA A 139 -1.71 -17.15 -8.27
N GLU A 140 -1.18 -18.22 -7.68
CA GLU A 140 0.23 -18.59 -7.84
C GLU A 140 0.55 -19.20 -9.22
N LYS A 141 -0.45 -19.83 -9.83
CA LYS A 141 -0.33 -20.54 -11.11
C LYS A 141 -1.49 -20.18 -12.03
N PRO A 142 -1.32 -20.29 -13.36
CA PRO A 142 -2.41 -20.08 -14.31
C PRO A 142 -3.57 -21.03 -14.03
N LEU A 143 -4.79 -20.50 -13.97
CA LEU A 143 -6.00 -21.26 -13.69
C LEU A 143 -6.85 -21.40 -14.96
N PRO A 144 -7.58 -22.52 -15.15
CA PRO A 144 -8.54 -22.64 -16.26
C PRO A 144 -9.72 -21.69 -16.08
N GLY A 145 -10.10 -21.39 -14.84
CA GLY A 145 -11.12 -20.43 -14.50
C GLY A 145 -11.19 -20.15 -13.00
N MET A 146 -11.87 -19.07 -12.64
CA MET A 146 -11.99 -18.54 -11.29
C MET A 146 -13.35 -17.85 -11.14
N ILE A 147 -13.94 -17.93 -9.96
CA ILE A 147 -15.21 -17.28 -9.63
C ILE A 147 -14.97 -16.40 -8.41
N LEU A 148 -15.21 -15.10 -8.56
CA LEU A 148 -15.35 -14.18 -7.44
C LEU A 148 -16.83 -14.12 -7.05
N LYS A 149 -17.13 -14.35 -5.78
CA LYS A 149 -18.46 -14.18 -5.20
C LYS A 149 -18.38 -13.11 -4.11
N GLU A 150 -19.09 -12.01 -4.27
CA GLU A 150 -19.28 -10.98 -3.24
C GLU A 150 -20.69 -11.04 -2.66
N THR A 151 -20.82 -10.70 -1.39
CA THR A 151 -22.09 -10.55 -0.68
C THR A 151 -22.08 -9.20 0.03
N PHE A 152 -22.93 -8.30 -0.46
CA PHE A 152 -23.04 -6.93 0.03
C PHE A 152 -23.91 -6.86 1.29
N PRO A 153 -23.75 -5.83 2.14
CA PRO A 153 -24.63 -5.64 3.28
C PRO A 153 -26.08 -5.40 2.84
N ALA A 154 -27.04 -5.71 3.70
CA ALA A 154 -28.46 -5.58 3.37
C ALA A 154 -28.85 -4.14 2.99
N GLY A 155 -29.65 -4.01 1.94
CA GLY A 155 -30.11 -2.71 1.40
C GLY A 155 -29.14 -2.03 0.44
N TRP A 156 -27.88 -2.46 0.37
CA TRP A 156 -26.89 -1.89 -0.54
C TRP A 156 -27.19 -2.30 -1.97
N ARG A 157 -27.21 -1.33 -2.88
CA ARG A 157 -27.57 -1.56 -4.29
C ARG A 157 -26.33 -1.53 -5.16
N PHE A 158 -26.11 -2.60 -5.91
CA PHE A 158 -25.08 -2.66 -6.93
C PHE A 158 -25.44 -1.75 -8.11
N ILE A 159 -24.49 -0.93 -8.56
CA ILE A 159 -24.67 -0.02 -9.70
C ILE A 159 -24.01 -0.59 -10.94
N GLU A 160 -22.68 -0.75 -10.90
CA GLU A 160 -21.90 -1.25 -12.02
C GLU A 160 -20.54 -1.79 -11.56
N SER A 161 -19.83 -2.50 -12.45
CA SER A 161 -18.50 -3.02 -12.18
C SER A 161 -17.65 -3.17 -13.42
N GLU A 162 -16.34 -3.12 -13.22
CA GLU A 162 -15.32 -3.41 -14.21
C GLU A 162 -14.38 -4.51 -13.67
N PRO A 163 -14.30 -5.68 -14.33
CA PRO A 163 -15.11 -6.10 -15.46
C PRO A 163 -16.59 -6.28 -15.11
N ALA A 164 -17.44 -6.34 -16.14
CA ALA A 164 -18.89 -6.50 -15.97
C ALA A 164 -19.24 -7.76 -15.15
N VAL A 165 -20.19 -7.61 -14.22
CA VAL A 165 -20.69 -8.69 -13.39
C VAL A 165 -21.32 -9.80 -14.25
N SER A 166 -20.98 -11.05 -13.96
CA SER A 166 -21.52 -12.20 -14.70
C SER A 166 -22.93 -12.58 -14.24
N HIS A 167 -23.22 -12.41 -12.95
CA HIS A 167 -24.53 -12.64 -12.38
C HIS A 167 -24.73 -11.81 -11.11
N LEU A 168 -25.88 -11.15 -11.00
CA LEU A 168 -26.27 -10.36 -9.84
C LEU A 168 -27.63 -10.86 -9.33
N ASP A 169 -27.68 -11.20 -8.05
CA ASP A 169 -28.90 -11.45 -7.30
C ASP A 169 -29.14 -10.24 -6.40
N ALA A 170 -30.03 -9.34 -6.86
CA ALA A 170 -30.29 -8.07 -6.20
C ALA A 170 -31.04 -8.24 -4.87
N ASP A 171 -31.84 -9.29 -4.73
CA ASP A 171 -32.64 -9.55 -3.51
C ASP A 171 -31.74 -10.00 -2.35
N THR A 172 -30.74 -10.82 -2.65
CA THR A 172 -29.78 -11.33 -1.65
C THR A 172 -28.50 -10.51 -1.56
N GLY A 173 -28.30 -9.54 -2.45
CA GLY A 173 -27.08 -8.73 -2.52
C GLY A 173 -25.85 -9.54 -2.93
N VAL A 174 -26.00 -10.59 -3.74
CA VAL A 174 -24.91 -11.48 -4.13
C VAL A 174 -24.51 -11.25 -5.58
N ALA A 175 -23.26 -10.82 -5.79
CA ALA A 175 -22.67 -10.64 -7.11
C ALA A 175 -21.64 -11.74 -7.41
N ARG A 176 -21.57 -12.17 -8.68
CA ARG A 176 -20.61 -13.17 -9.15
C ARG A 176 -19.93 -12.73 -10.43
N TRP A 177 -18.61 -12.86 -10.47
CA TRP A 177 -17.79 -12.70 -11.66
C TRP A 177 -17.14 -14.03 -11.99
N ILE A 178 -17.22 -14.42 -13.26
CA ILE A 178 -16.65 -15.68 -13.77
C ILE A 178 -15.53 -15.34 -14.75
N PHE A 179 -14.31 -15.65 -14.36
CA PHE A 179 -13.12 -15.44 -15.18
C PHE A 179 -12.73 -16.75 -15.87
N ARG A 180 -12.53 -16.70 -17.18
CA ARG A 180 -11.97 -17.81 -17.96
C ARG A 180 -10.50 -17.52 -18.21
N LYS A 181 -9.62 -18.44 -17.83
CA LYS A 181 -8.16 -18.27 -17.93
C LYS A 181 -7.69 -16.88 -17.44
N PRO A 182 -8.01 -16.50 -16.18
CA PRO A 182 -7.61 -15.20 -15.64
C PRO A 182 -6.09 -15.05 -15.65
N LEU A 183 -5.65 -13.78 -15.69
CA LEU A 183 -4.27 -13.44 -15.38
C LEU A 183 -3.96 -13.81 -13.92
N LEU A 184 -2.67 -14.01 -13.61
CA LEU A 184 -2.23 -14.31 -12.25
C LEU A 184 -2.61 -13.23 -11.24
N LYS A 185 -2.77 -11.98 -11.72
CA LYS A 185 -3.34 -10.86 -10.98
C LYS A 185 -4.49 -10.30 -11.79
N THR A 186 -5.64 -10.18 -11.17
CA THR A 186 -6.85 -9.62 -11.77
C THR A 186 -7.44 -8.64 -10.77
N ARG A 187 -7.88 -7.47 -11.23
CA ARG A 187 -8.60 -6.51 -10.39
C ARG A 187 -10.05 -6.42 -10.82
N VAL A 188 -10.91 -6.18 -9.85
CA VAL A 188 -12.34 -5.94 -10.04
C VAL A 188 -12.69 -4.68 -9.27
N TYR A 189 -13.31 -3.73 -9.95
CA TYR A 189 -13.83 -2.50 -9.38
C TYR A 189 -15.35 -2.55 -9.45
N TYR A 190 -16.03 -2.11 -8.41
CA TYR A 190 -17.50 -2.01 -8.45
C TYR A 190 -18.01 -0.83 -7.63
N ILE A 191 -19.11 -0.27 -8.09
CA ILE A 191 -19.81 0.82 -7.43
C ILE A 191 -21.01 0.26 -6.69
N LEU A 192 -21.12 0.63 -5.41
CA LEU A 192 -22.32 0.41 -4.62
C LEU A 192 -22.96 1.74 -4.24
N GLN A 193 -24.29 1.72 -4.23
CA GLN A 193 -25.13 2.75 -3.66
C GLN A 193 -25.45 2.41 -2.20
N VAL A 194 -25.10 3.33 -1.31
CA VAL A 194 -25.38 3.25 0.11
C VAL A 194 -26.88 3.50 0.33
N PRO A 195 -27.58 2.74 1.20
CA PRO A 195 -28.97 3.02 1.55
C PRO A 195 -29.11 4.42 2.17
N GLU A 196 -30.22 5.11 1.90
CA GLU A 196 -30.46 6.46 2.44
C GLU A 196 -30.85 6.45 3.91
N ASP A 197 -31.48 5.37 4.37
CA ASP A 197 -32.01 5.16 5.71
C ASP A 197 -31.03 4.41 6.63
N ILE A 198 -29.82 4.15 6.15
CA ILE A 198 -28.78 3.47 6.94
C ILE A 198 -28.45 4.28 8.19
N LYS A 199 -28.29 3.57 9.31
CA LYS A 199 -27.96 4.20 10.60
C LYS A 199 -26.54 4.77 10.56
N ALA A 200 -26.40 6.04 10.94
CA ALA A 200 -25.09 6.67 11.10
C ALA A 200 -24.24 5.96 12.18
N ASP A 201 -22.92 6.06 12.03
CA ASP A 201 -21.90 5.53 12.93
C ASP A 201 -21.93 4.00 13.11
N SER A 202 -22.46 3.27 12.12
CA SER A 202 -22.37 1.82 12.07
C SER A 202 -21.14 1.35 11.29
N ASP A 203 -20.45 0.35 11.81
CA ASP A 203 -19.40 -0.37 11.09
C ASP A 203 -20.01 -1.36 10.09
N MET A 204 -19.54 -1.31 8.85
CA MET A 204 -20.01 -2.16 7.76
C MET A 204 -19.07 -3.33 7.52
N THR A 205 -19.64 -4.52 7.45
CA THR A 205 -18.94 -5.75 7.12
C THR A 205 -19.36 -6.26 5.76
N PHE A 206 -18.37 -6.46 4.90
CA PHE A 206 -18.57 -7.11 3.62
C PHE A 206 -18.02 -8.53 3.67
N SER A 207 -18.56 -9.44 2.87
CA SER A 207 -18.06 -10.82 2.82
C SER A 207 -18.02 -11.32 1.39
N GLY A 208 -17.03 -12.15 1.10
CA GLY A 208 -16.92 -12.76 -0.21
C GLY A 208 -15.95 -13.92 -0.21
N GLU A 209 -15.97 -14.65 -1.30
CA GLU A 209 -15.21 -15.86 -1.51
C GLU A 209 -14.65 -15.88 -2.94
N LEU A 210 -13.37 -16.21 -3.06
CA LEU A 210 -12.73 -16.52 -4.32
C LEU A 210 -12.66 -18.04 -4.48
N ILE A 211 -13.23 -18.57 -5.55
CA ILE A 211 -13.33 -20.01 -5.80
C ILE A 211 -12.59 -20.32 -7.11
N ALA A 212 -11.72 -21.31 -7.09
CA ALA A 212 -11.13 -21.86 -8.32
C ALA A 212 -11.09 -23.39 -8.27
N ASN A 213 -10.76 -23.99 -9.41
CA ASN A 213 -10.59 -25.43 -9.54
C ASN A 213 -9.23 -25.76 -10.19
N PRO A 214 -8.10 -25.48 -9.52
CA PRO A 214 -6.79 -25.88 -10.02
C PRO A 214 -6.71 -27.40 -10.17
N GLU A 215 -6.39 -27.88 -11.37
CA GLU A 215 -6.11 -29.31 -11.64
C GLU A 215 -7.25 -30.28 -11.23
N GLY A 216 -8.49 -29.80 -11.20
CA GLY A 216 -9.67 -30.62 -10.87
C GLY A 216 -9.97 -30.73 -9.36
N GLN A 217 -9.20 -30.05 -8.49
CA GLN A 217 -9.54 -29.88 -7.08
C GLN A 217 -10.09 -28.48 -6.79
N ARG A 218 -11.28 -28.42 -6.20
CA ARG A 218 -11.88 -27.14 -5.78
C ARG A 218 -11.08 -26.54 -4.62
N THR A 219 -10.66 -25.29 -4.78
CA THR A 219 -10.01 -24.48 -3.75
C THR A 219 -10.81 -23.20 -3.56
N SER A 220 -10.94 -22.72 -2.32
CA SER A 220 -11.50 -21.40 -2.04
C SER A 220 -10.67 -20.60 -1.05
N ALA A 221 -10.76 -19.29 -1.15
CA ALA A 221 -10.16 -18.32 -0.24
C ALA A 221 -11.21 -17.27 0.13
N LEU A 222 -11.26 -16.88 1.41
CA LEU A 222 -12.08 -15.75 1.83
C LEU A 222 -11.42 -14.44 1.36
N ILE A 223 -12.23 -13.44 1.05
CA ILE A 223 -11.73 -12.12 0.69
C ILE A 223 -11.38 -11.36 1.97
N GLU A 224 -10.12 -10.98 2.11
CA GLU A 224 -9.64 -10.16 3.22
C GLU A 224 -9.95 -8.69 2.94
N SER A 225 -10.51 -7.97 3.90
CA SER A 225 -10.67 -6.51 3.80
C SER A 225 -9.49 -5.82 4.45
N ASP A 226 -8.96 -4.78 3.83
CA ASP A 226 -7.87 -3.98 4.39
C ASP A 226 -8.30 -3.20 5.64
N ARG A 227 -9.60 -2.87 5.75
CA ARG A 227 -10.21 -2.16 6.88
C ARG A 227 -11.69 -2.48 7.05
N THR A 228 -12.28 -1.93 8.11
CA THR A 228 -13.73 -1.77 8.27
C THR A 228 -14.15 -0.39 7.76
N MET A 229 -15.33 -0.31 7.15
CA MET A 229 -15.89 0.96 6.65
C MET A 229 -16.94 1.49 7.63
N GLN A 230 -16.94 2.80 7.87
CA GLN A 230 -17.90 3.47 8.75
C GLN A 230 -18.94 4.27 7.97
N VAL A 231 -20.19 4.21 8.41
CA VAL A 231 -21.26 5.06 7.85
C VAL A 231 -21.17 6.44 8.49
N LYS A 232 -20.70 7.43 7.74
CA LYS A 232 -20.52 8.82 8.19
C LYS A 232 -20.81 9.81 7.07
N PRO A 233 -21.23 11.05 7.36
CA PRO A 233 -21.50 12.08 6.36
C PRO A 233 -20.21 12.66 5.75
N CYS A 234 -19.27 11.79 5.38
CA CYS A 234 -17.99 12.12 4.74
C CYS A 234 -17.92 11.47 3.36
N HIS A 235 -17.28 12.17 2.43
CA HIS A 235 -17.07 11.67 1.08
C HIS A 235 -16.14 10.44 1.15
N TRP A 236 -16.38 9.42 0.32
CA TRP A 236 -15.62 8.16 0.39
C TRP A 236 -14.15 8.31 -0.01
N ALA A 237 -13.84 9.38 -0.76
CA ALA A 237 -12.47 9.75 -1.15
C ALA A 237 -11.71 10.52 -0.05
N ASP A 238 -12.43 11.14 0.89
CA ASP A 238 -11.83 11.79 2.08
C ASP A 238 -11.51 10.67 3.09
N LYS A 239 -10.21 10.41 3.29
CA LYS A 239 -9.73 9.26 4.05
C LYS A 239 -9.70 9.49 5.55
N ASN A 240 -9.71 10.74 5.98
CA ASN A 240 -9.59 11.12 7.38
C ASN A 240 -10.89 11.76 7.95
N CYS A 241 -11.87 12.04 7.09
CA CYS A 241 -13.16 12.65 7.38
C CYS A 241 -13.00 14.05 8.01
N ASP A 242 -12.05 14.84 7.52
CA ASP A 242 -11.83 16.23 7.91
C ASP A 242 -12.60 17.25 7.04
N LEU A 243 -13.42 16.75 6.11
CA LEU A 243 -14.27 17.52 5.18
C LEU A 243 -13.49 18.23 4.07
N ILE A 244 -12.27 17.80 3.83
CA ILE A 244 -11.40 18.23 2.75
C ILE A 244 -11.02 16.98 1.95
N ILE A 245 -10.87 17.13 0.64
CA ILE A 245 -10.20 16.11 -0.17
C ILE A 245 -8.89 16.77 -0.62
N ASP A 246 -7.76 16.31 -0.10
CA ASP A 246 -6.46 16.95 -0.33
C ASP A 246 -5.72 16.41 -1.56
N ASP A 247 -4.57 17.01 -1.88
CA ASP A 247 -3.74 16.60 -3.03
C ASP A 247 -3.29 15.14 -2.93
N VAL A 248 -3.05 14.61 -1.73
CA VAL A 248 -2.61 13.22 -1.55
C VAL A 248 -3.77 12.29 -1.85
N GLU A 249 -4.95 12.60 -1.33
CA GLU A 249 -6.17 11.82 -1.53
C GLU A 249 -6.63 11.81 -2.98
N ILE A 250 -6.57 12.96 -3.68
CA ILE A 250 -6.86 13.04 -5.11
C ILE A 250 -5.86 12.24 -5.95
N LEU A 251 -4.56 12.30 -5.65
CA LEU A 251 -3.56 11.52 -6.38
C LEU A 251 -3.81 10.02 -6.23
N GLU A 252 -4.07 9.55 -5.01
CA GLU A 252 -4.38 8.14 -4.76
C GLU A 252 -5.67 7.70 -5.44
N LEU A 253 -6.67 8.60 -5.54
CA LEU A 253 -7.91 8.34 -6.23
C LEU A 253 -7.71 8.27 -7.76
N SER A 254 -6.91 9.17 -8.33
CA SER A 254 -6.59 9.20 -9.77
C SER A 254 -6.08 7.84 -10.24
N ASP A 255 -5.10 7.28 -9.52
CA ASP A 255 -4.51 5.96 -9.81
C ASP A 255 -5.57 4.84 -9.88
N ILE A 256 -6.53 4.84 -8.97
CA ILE A 256 -7.59 3.81 -8.92
C ILE A 256 -8.55 3.97 -10.10
N THR A 257 -8.88 5.19 -10.49
CA THR A 257 -9.86 5.44 -11.54
C THR A 257 -9.33 5.34 -12.95
N GLU A 258 -8.03 5.58 -13.17
CA GLU A 258 -7.40 5.25 -14.46
C GLU A 258 -7.54 3.74 -14.76
N GLU A 259 -7.50 2.90 -13.73
CA GLU A 259 -7.69 1.45 -13.85
C GLU A 259 -9.18 1.03 -13.96
N ALA A 260 -10.11 1.97 -13.71
CA ALA A 260 -11.54 1.75 -13.69
C ALA A 260 -12.29 2.78 -14.56
N GLU A 261 -11.66 3.22 -15.66
CA GLU A 261 -12.11 4.34 -16.51
C GLU A 261 -13.53 4.14 -17.08
N SER A 262 -13.98 2.88 -17.21
CA SER A 262 -15.33 2.59 -17.73
C SER A 262 -16.45 2.81 -16.71
N LEU A 263 -16.11 3.04 -15.44
CA LEU A 263 -17.06 3.30 -14.38
C LEU A 263 -17.44 4.78 -14.32
N HIS A 264 -18.73 5.04 -14.26
CA HIS A 264 -19.35 6.36 -14.20
C HIS A 264 -19.37 6.88 -12.75
N LEU A 265 -18.19 7.09 -12.19
CA LEU A 265 -18.04 7.83 -10.94
C LEU A 265 -18.31 9.32 -11.17
N ASP A 266 -18.87 9.99 -10.16
CA ASP A 266 -19.10 11.45 -10.19
C ASP A 266 -17.78 12.21 -9.96
N TRP A 267 -16.89 12.11 -10.95
CA TRP A 267 -15.58 12.74 -10.95
C TRP A 267 -15.68 14.27 -10.91
N ASP A 268 -16.66 14.83 -11.62
CA ASP A 268 -16.93 16.27 -11.64
C ASP A 268 -17.18 16.82 -10.23
N LEU A 269 -17.92 16.08 -9.39
CA LEU A 269 -18.14 16.48 -8.00
C LEU A 269 -16.84 16.45 -7.18
N ILE A 270 -16.03 15.40 -7.32
CA ILE A 270 -14.79 15.22 -6.55
C ILE A 270 -13.78 16.32 -6.92
N GLU A 271 -13.59 16.57 -8.21
CA GLU A 271 -12.71 17.64 -8.71
C GLU A 271 -13.18 19.00 -8.18
N LYS A 272 -14.48 19.28 -8.22
CA LYS A 272 -15.04 20.52 -7.68
C LYS A 272 -14.87 20.67 -6.17
N ILE A 273 -14.96 19.58 -5.39
CA ILE A 273 -14.67 19.60 -3.95
C ILE A 273 -13.20 19.99 -3.73
N TRP A 274 -12.29 19.36 -4.46
CA TRP A 274 -10.85 19.63 -4.38
C TRP A 274 -10.51 21.07 -4.79
N GLU A 275 -11.06 21.56 -5.91
CA GLU A 275 -10.85 22.95 -6.38
C GLU A 275 -11.34 24.00 -5.37
N VAL A 276 -12.48 23.76 -4.73
CA VAL A 276 -13.07 24.69 -3.75
C VAL A 276 -12.38 24.59 -2.39
N GLY A 277 -11.79 23.43 -2.07
CA GLY A 277 -10.95 23.19 -0.91
C GLY A 277 -11.67 22.66 0.34
N ALA A 278 -12.99 22.50 0.32
CA ALA A 278 -13.77 21.81 1.35
C ALA A 278 -15.16 21.41 0.84
N TYR A 279 -15.87 20.59 1.60
CA TYR A 279 -17.25 20.22 1.33
C TYR A 279 -18.10 20.16 2.60
N GLN A 280 -19.43 20.17 2.41
CA GLN A 280 -20.39 19.89 3.45
C GLN A 280 -21.40 18.84 2.97
N TRP A 281 -21.93 18.07 3.91
CA TRP A 281 -23.00 17.12 3.63
C TRP A 281 -24.39 17.75 3.81
N ASP A 282 -25.19 17.77 2.75
CA ASP A 282 -26.61 18.17 2.81
C ASP A 282 -27.46 16.96 3.25
N ILE A 283 -27.93 17.00 4.49
CA ILE A 283 -28.71 15.92 5.10
C ILE A 283 -30.06 15.71 4.40
N GLU A 284 -30.67 16.77 3.88
CA GLU A 284 -31.99 16.73 3.23
C GLU A 284 -31.87 16.17 1.82
N LYS A 285 -30.88 16.64 1.06
CA LYS A 285 -30.67 16.21 -0.34
C LYS A 285 -29.84 14.95 -0.49
N LYS A 286 -29.17 14.50 0.58
CA LYS A 286 -28.21 13.39 0.57
C LYS A 286 -27.10 13.59 -0.46
N GLN A 287 -26.56 14.80 -0.49
CA GLN A 287 -25.57 15.22 -1.48
C GLN A 287 -24.42 15.97 -0.82
N PHE A 288 -23.23 15.83 -1.39
CA PHE A 288 -22.09 16.65 -1.02
C PHE A 288 -22.16 17.98 -1.76
N ILE A 289 -21.91 19.07 -1.04
CA ILE A 289 -21.90 20.42 -1.58
C ILE A 289 -20.49 20.98 -1.38
N PRO A 290 -19.75 21.30 -2.46
CA PRO A 290 -18.48 22.02 -2.36
C PRO A 290 -18.68 23.39 -1.70
N VAL A 291 -17.87 23.72 -0.69
CA VAL A 291 -17.93 24.99 0.04
C VAL A 291 -16.53 25.49 0.35
N GLN A 292 -16.32 26.81 0.32
CA GLN A 292 -15.02 27.35 0.70
C GLN A 292 -14.74 27.09 2.19
N PRO A 293 -13.50 26.74 2.56
CA PRO A 293 -13.12 26.63 3.95
C PRO A 293 -13.27 27.99 4.64
N PRO A 294 -13.63 28.02 5.93
CA PRO A 294 -13.69 29.26 6.69
C PRO A 294 -12.31 29.94 6.67
N PRO A 295 -12.24 31.30 6.62
CA PRO A 295 -10.97 32.00 6.70
C PRO A 295 -10.27 31.66 8.02
N GLN A 296 -8.99 31.25 7.91
CA GLN A 296 -8.12 30.94 9.04
C GLN A 296 -7.67 32.22 9.78
#